data_AF-A0A7M1MFW6-F1
#
_entry.id   AF-A0A7M1MFW6-F1
#
_cell.length_a   1.000
_cell.length_b   1.000
_cell.length_c   1.000
_cell.angle_alpha   90.00
_cell.angle_beta   90.00
_cell.angle_gamma   90.00
#
_symmetry.space_group_name_H-M   'P 1'
#
loop_
_entity.id
_entity.type
_entity.pdbx_description
1 polymer ?
#
loop_
_entity_poly.entity_id
_entity_poly.type
_entity_poly.pdbx_seq_one_letter_code
_entity_poly.pdbx_strand_id
1 'polypeptide(L)'
;MLPKWCDKYSIHNEEIDKQHQKLFELAANVEMISDKPIHKGQIKFLLADFFNYMKEHFAEEEKYMAKIGYPELANHQKIHKSIIQSMIDLIQNIKSTNDLKEKLNIIASKWLLEHILREDMKIEKWHQAQLSKKDKNTNLGELQEFYEYICSCTDKIHKVPYEIHQKIQTTNTNYKCKACQEAIRPK
;
A
#
# COMPACT_ATOMS: atom_id res chain seq x y z
N MET A 1 11.80 -22.34 12.05
CA MET A 1 12.19 -21.82 10.73
C MET A 1 11.34 -20.62 10.42
N LEU A 2 11.96 -19.46 10.47
CA LEU A 2 11.33 -18.20 10.09
C LEU A 2 11.16 -18.11 8.56
N PRO A 3 10.09 -17.45 8.08
CA PRO A 3 9.97 -17.16 6.66
C PRO A 3 11.12 -16.26 6.21
N LYS A 4 11.70 -16.53 5.04
CA LYS A 4 12.66 -15.62 4.39
C LYS A 4 11.92 -14.48 3.69
N TRP A 5 12.61 -13.36 3.48
CA TRP A 5 12.08 -12.29 2.64
C TRP A 5 11.69 -12.84 1.26
N CYS A 6 10.61 -12.32 0.72
CA CYS A 6 10.06 -12.67 -0.58
C CYS A 6 9.31 -11.45 -1.11
N ASP A 7 9.36 -11.20 -2.42
CA ASP A 7 8.77 -10.01 -3.05
C ASP A 7 7.26 -9.87 -2.80
N LYS A 8 6.57 -10.95 -2.44
CA LYS A 8 5.16 -10.90 -1.99
C LYS A 8 4.93 -10.12 -0.70
N TYR A 9 6.00 -9.78 0.03
CA TYR A 9 5.98 -8.95 1.23
C TYR A 9 6.41 -7.50 0.96
N SER A 10 6.68 -7.16 -0.31
CA SER A 10 6.97 -5.79 -0.71
C SER A 10 5.75 -4.90 -0.51
N ILE A 11 5.99 -3.69 -0.01
CA ILE A 11 5.00 -2.62 0.01
C ILE A 11 5.23 -1.60 -1.13
N HIS A 12 6.01 -2.00 -2.13
CA HIS A 12 6.44 -1.20 -3.28
C HIS A 12 7.00 0.17 -2.90
N ASN A 13 7.70 0.21 -1.76
CA ASN A 13 8.50 1.34 -1.32
C ASN A 13 9.92 0.81 -1.09
N GLU A 14 10.84 1.15 -2.00
CA GLU A 14 12.20 0.61 -2.01
C GLU A 14 12.94 0.78 -0.68
N GLU A 15 12.73 1.90 0.00
CA GLU A 15 13.43 2.19 1.26
C GLU A 15 12.88 1.32 2.40
N ILE A 16 11.55 1.22 2.52
CA ILE A 16 10.92 0.38 3.54
C ILE A 16 11.16 -1.10 3.26
N ASP A 17 11.16 -1.53 2.00
CA ASP A 17 11.45 -2.93 1.64
C ASP A 17 12.90 -3.31 1.95
N LYS A 18 13.87 -2.39 1.76
CA LYS A 18 15.26 -2.61 2.23
C LYS A 18 15.30 -2.75 3.75
N GLN A 19 14.51 -1.96 4.47
CA GLN A 19 14.41 -2.08 5.92
C GLN A 19 13.83 -3.43 6.33
N HIS A 20 12.73 -3.87 5.72
CA HIS A 20 12.16 -5.20 5.94
C HIS A 20 13.17 -6.31 5.66
N GLN A 21 13.88 -6.28 4.53
CA GLN A 21 14.90 -7.28 4.20
C GLN A 21 15.94 -7.42 5.30
N LYS A 22 16.46 -6.30 5.81
CA LYS A 22 17.41 -6.29 6.91
C LYS A 22 16.79 -6.82 8.21
N LEU A 23 15.54 -6.52 8.50
CA LEU A 23 14.82 -7.06 9.66
C LEU A 23 14.62 -8.58 9.57
N PHE A 24 14.28 -9.11 8.41
CA PHE A 24 14.21 -10.55 8.14
C PHE A 24 15.58 -11.23 8.32
N GLU A 25 16.66 -10.62 7.83
CA GLU A 25 18.02 -11.11 8.02
C GLU A 25 18.41 -11.14 9.51
N LEU A 26 18.13 -10.06 10.25
CA LEU A 26 18.37 -9.97 11.68
C LEU A 26 17.59 -11.05 12.44
N ALA A 27 16.34 -11.29 12.10
CA ALA A 27 15.53 -12.35 12.71
C ALA A 27 16.10 -13.76 12.43
N ALA A 28 16.55 -14.02 11.20
CA ALA A 28 17.20 -15.28 10.85
C ALA A 28 18.52 -15.48 11.60
N ASN A 29 19.33 -14.42 11.73
CA ASN A 29 20.57 -14.45 12.50
C ASN A 29 20.32 -14.75 13.97
N VAL A 30 19.27 -14.17 14.56
CA VAL A 30 18.83 -14.47 15.94
C VAL A 30 18.45 -15.94 16.11
N GLU A 31 17.69 -16.52 15.17
CA GLU A 31 17.33 -17.96 15.18
C GLU A 31 18.60 -18.83 15.15
N MET A 32 19.58 -18.52 14.32
CA MET A 32 20.82 -19.30 14.17
C MET A 32 21.75 -19.25 15.39
N ILE A 33 21.72 -18.17 16.17
CA ILE A 33 22.61 -17.99 17.33
C ILE A 33 21.94 -18.40 18.65
N SER A 34 20.64 -18.67 18.64
CA SER A 34 19.87 -19.22 19.78
C SER A 34 20.64 -20.34 20.49
N ASP A 35 21.18 -21.28 19.71
CA ASP A 35 21.75 -22.52 20.25
C ASP A 35 23.27 -22.45 20.49
N LYS A 36 23.91 -21.30 20.20
CA LYS A 36 25.37 -21.13 20.35
C LYS A 36 25.74 -20.41 21.65
N PRO A 37 26.83 -20.78 22.35
CA PRO A 37 27.29 -20.00 23.50
C PRO A 37 27.73 -18.60 23.05
N ILE A 38 27.10 -17.55 23.62
CA ILE A 38 27.41 -16.15 23.33
C ILE A 38 27.57 -15.39 24.65
N HIS A 39 28.52 -14.46 24.70
CA HIS A 39 28.72 -13.58 25.86
C HIS A 39 27.58 -12.56 26.01
N LYS A 40 27.10 -12.39 27.26
CA LYS A 40 25.99 -11.49 27.63
C LYS A 40 26.16 -10.04 27.13
N GLY A 41 27.39 -9.53 27.11
CA GLY A 41 27.68 -8.16 26.64
C GLY A 41 27.41 -7.96 25.15
N GLN A 42 27.75 -8.94 24.31
CA GLN A 42 27.53 -8.88 22.87
C GLN A 42 26.04 -8.89 22.52
N ILE A 43 25.24 -9.68 23.22
CA ILE A 43 23.79 -9.75 22.98
C ILE A 43 23.09 -8.44 23.38
N LYS A 44 23.53 -7.79 24.47
CA LYS A 44 22.96 -6.48 24.86
C LYS A 44 23.19 -5.41 23.80
N PHE A 45 24.37 -5.38 23.19
CA PHE A 45 24.69 -4.45 22.11
C PHE A 45 23.81 -4.71 20.89
N LEU A 46 23.70 -5.98 20.47
CA LEU A 46 22.81 -6.38 19.37
C LEU A 46 21.34 -5.99 19.61
N LEU A 47 20.87 -6.10 20.86
CA LEU A 47 19.52 -5.67 21.23
C LEU A 47 19.32 -4.16 21.13
N ALA A 48 20.30 -3.38 21.56
CA ALA A 48 20.23 -1.92 21.45
C ALA A 48 20.21 -1.47 19.98
N ASP A 49 21.07 -2.06 19.15
CA ASP A 49 21.10 -1.79 17.70
C ASP A 49 19.79 -2.20 17.03
N PHE A 50 19.29 -3.40 17.33
CA PHE A 50 18.02 -3.90 16.81
C PHE A 50 16.85 -2.97 17.18
N PHE A 51 16.82 -2.51 18.43
CA PHE A 51 15.81 -1.59 18.92
C PHE A 51 15.86 -0.21 18.23
N ASN A 52 17.06 0.35 18.08
CA ASN A 52 17.23 1.62 17.37
C ASN A 52 16.79 1.51 15.92
N TYR A 53 17.15 0.40 15.27
CA TYR A 53 16.79 0.15 13.88
C TYR A 53 15.28 -0.01 13.68
N MET A 54 14.57 -0.69 14.59
CA MET A 54 13.10 -0.75 14.51
C MET A 54 12.43 0.60 14.76
N LYS A 55 12.95 1.43 15.67
CA LYS A 55 12.43 2.78 15.87
C LYS A 55 12.54 3.64 14.61
N GLU A 56 13.69 3.55 13.94
CA GLU A 56 13.92 4.23 12.67
C GLU A 56 12.95 3.71 11.60
N HIS A 57 12.83 2.39 11.47
CA HIS A 57 11.90 1.74 10.54
C HIS A 57 10.45 2.21 10.75
N PHE A 58 9.94 2.13 11.98
CA PHE A 58 8.59 2.59 12.32
C PHE A 58 8.39 4.08 12.02
N ALA A 59 9.40 4.92 12.25
CA ALA A 59 9.31 6.33 11.93
C ALA A 59 9.23 6.60 10.42
N GLU A 60 10.02 5.88 9.61
CA GLU A 60 9.97 5.99 8.15
C GLU A 60 8.66 5.43 7.57
N GLU A 61 8.17 4.32 8.12
CA GLU A 61 6.88 3.75 7.72
C GLU A 61 5.71 4.70 8.05
N GLU A 62 5.71 5.30 9.25
CA GLU A 62 4.70 6.29 9.64
C GLU A 62 4.73 7.54 8.75
N LYS A 63 5.92 8.02 8.37
CA LYS A 63 6.07 9.11 7.39
C LYS A 63 5.50 8.71 6.03
N TYR A 64 5.75 7.49 5.58
CA TYR A 64 5.19 6.99 4.32
C TYR A 64 3.66 6.89 4.37
N MET A 65 3.11 6.28 5.43
CA MET A 65 1.66 6.20 5.67
C MET A 65 1.01 7.58 5.68
N ALA A 66 1.61 8.57 6.35
CA ALA A 66 1.13 9.95 6.35
C ALA A 66 1.17 10.56 4.95
N LYS A 67 2.27 10.36 4.20
CA LYS A 67 2.45 10.88 2.84
C LYS A 67 1.40 10.34 1.87
N ILE A 68 1.04 9.06 1.96
CA ILE A 68 0.02 8.46 1.10
C ILE A 68 -1.40 8.67 1.60
N GLY A 69 -1.59 9.26 2.79
CA GLY A 69 -2.90 9.49 3.39
C GLY A 69 -3.58 8.21 3.90
N TYR A 70 -2.80 7.25 4.41
CA TYR A 70 -3.30 5.98 4.91
C TYR A 70 -4.24 6.18 6.12
N PRO A 71 -5.50 5.72 6.06
CA PRO A 71 -6.53 6.07 7.06
C PRO A 71 -6.28 5.45 8.44
N GLU A 72 -5.61 4.30 8.50
CA GLU A 72 -5.36 3.56 9.75
C GLU A 72 -4.04 3.95 10.42
N LEU A 73 -3.36 5.02 9.98
CA LEU A 73 -2.09 5.49 10.53
C LEU A 73 -2.12 5.60 12.07
N ALA A 74 -3.17 6.21 12.62
CA ALA A 74 -3.28 6.40 14.08
C ALA A 74 -3.39 5.07 14.85
N ASN A 75 -3.98 4.04 14.24
CA ASN A 75 -4.03 2.72 14.83
C ASN A 75 -2.68 2.00 14.70
N HIS A 76 -2.04 2.09 13.54
CA HIS A 76 -0.71 1.52 13.28
C HIS A 76 0.36 2.08 14.23
N GLN A 77 0.32 3.38 14.50
CA GLN A 77 1.17 4.04 15.52
C GLN A 77 0.98 3.47 16.93
N LYS A 78 -0.22 3.03 17.30
CA LYS A 78 -0.46 2.38 18.60
C LYS A 78 0.17 0.99 18.63
N ILE A 79 0.14 0.27 17.52
CA ILE A 79 0.79 -1.03 17.37
C ILE A 79 2.30 -0.87 17.55
N HIS A 80 2.93 0.09 16.86
CA HIS A 80 4.36 0.41 17.04
C HIS A 80 4.71 0.71 18.49
N LYS A 81 3.95 1.60 19.14
CA LYS A 81 4.17 1.94 20.56
C LYS A 81 4.05 0.71 21.47
N SER A 82 3.09 -0.16 21.20
CA SER A 82 2.90 -1.42 21.94
C SER A 82 4.10 -2.37 21.78
N ILE A 83 4.61 -2.53 20.56
CA ILE A 83 5.81 -3.34 20.28
C ILE A 83 7.01 -2.78 21.04
N ILE A 84 7.26 -1.48 20.93
CA ILE A 84 8.36 -0.79 21.62
C ILE A 84 8.24 -0.93 23.15
N GLN A 85 7.04 -0.77 23.72
CA GLN A 85 6.84 -0.93 25.16
C GLN A 85 7.09 -2.38 25.61
N SER A 86 6.54 -3.34 24.87
CA SER A 86 6.71 -4.77 25.18
C SER A 86 8.19 -5.16 25.14
N MET A 87 8.98 -4.55 24.25
CA MET A 87 10.43 -4.75 24.20
C MET A 87 11.15 -4.17 25.40
N ILE A 88 10.80 -2.94 25.81
CA ILE A 88 11.38 -2.31 27.00
C ILE A 88 11.15 -3.20 28.21
N ASP A 89 9.92 -3.69 28.39
CA ASP A 89 9.54 -4.57 29.48
C ASP A 89 10.30 -5.90 29.43
N LEU A 90 10.52 -6.46 28.23
CA LEU A 90 11.34 -7.66 28.07
C LEU A 90 12.80 -7.42 28.47
N ILE A 91 13.39 -6.31 28.05
CA ILE A 91 14.79 -5.95 28.34
C ILE A 91 14.99 -5.66 29.83
N GLN A 92 14.03 -5.01 30.50
CA GLN A 92 14.13 -4.74 31.93
C GLN A 92 14.11 -6.01 32.78
N ASN A 93 13.43 -7.06 32.30
CA ASN A 93 13.23 -8.31 33.02
C ASN A 93 14.23 -9.43 32.64
N ILE A 94 15.42 -9.10 32.11
CA ILE A 94 16.42 -10.09 31.70
C ILE A 94 17.13 -10.68 32.93
N LYS A 95 16.95 -11.99 33.16
CA LYS A 95 17.55 -12.71 34.31
C LYS A 95 18.83 -13.47 33.94
N SER A 96 18.96 -13.93 32.69
CA SER A 96 20.12 -14.71 32.24
C SER A 96 20.42 -14.48 30.76
N THR A 97 21.54 -15.02 30.27
CA THR A 97 21.89 -15.00 28.83
C THR A 97 20.92 -15.85 28.00
N ASN A 98 20.40 -16.95 28.53
CA ASN A 98 19.43 -17.79 27.84
C ASN A 98 18.06 -17.10 27.74
N ASP A 99 17.62 -16.49 28.84
CA ASP A 99 16.41 -15.65 28.88
C ASP A 99 16.52 -14.48 27.88
N LEU A 100 17.72 -13.90 27.74
CA LEU A 100 17.97 -12.85 26.76
C LEU A 100 17.78 -13.30 25.30
N LYS A 101 18.27 -14.50 24.97
CA LYS A 101 18.13 -15.08 23.61
C LYS A 101 16.70 -15.41 23.29
N GLU A 102 15.98 -16.02 24.24
CA GLU A 102 14.57 -16.34 24.09
C GLU A 102 13.75 -15.08 23.81
N LYS A 103 13.98 -14.02 24.60
CA LYS A 103 13.33 -12.72 24.40
C LYS A 103 13.67 -12.09 23.06
N LEU A 104 14.94 -12.13 22.65
CA LEU A 104 15.36 -11.61 21.35
C LEU A 104 14.68 -12.37 20.19
N ASN A 105 14.53 -13.69 20.31
CA ASN A 105 13.78 -14.49 19.35
C ASN A 105 12.29 -14.10 19.32
N ILE A 106 11.64 -13.92 20.49
CA ILE A 106 10.24 -13.47 20.55
C ILE A 106 10.07 -12.13 19.83
N ILE A 107 10.97 -11.18 20.08
CA ILE A 107 10.89 -9.84 19.47
C ILE A 107 11.03 -9.95 17.94
N ALA A 108 12.13 -10.54 17.47
CA ALA A 108 12.46 -10.55 16.05
C ALA A 108 11.48 -11.40 15.25
N SER A 109 11.08 -12.55 15.78
CA SER A 109 10.27 -13.53 15.07
C SER A 109 8.78 -13.32 15.24
N LYS A 110 8.32 -13.08 16.47
CA LYS A 110 6.89 -13.02 16.77
C LYS A 110 6.34 -11.62 16.58
N TRP A 111 7.02 -10.60 17.08
CA TRP A 111 6.46 -9.25 16.99
C TRP A 111 6.74 -8.62 15.64
N LEU A 112 7.99 -8.65 15.19
CA LEU A 112 8.36 -7.91 14.00
C LEU A 112 7.90 -8.59 12.71
N LEU A 113 8.13 -9.89 12.53
CA LEU A 113 7.65 -10.57 11.32
C LEU A 113 6.12 -10.64 11.28
N GLU A 114 5.45 -10.90 12.41
CA GLU A 114 3.97 -10.90 12.41
C GLU A 114 3.42 -9.51 12.07
N HIS A 115 4.04 -8.45 12.57
CA HIS A 115 3.71 -7.08 12.23
C HIS A 115 3.87 -6.82 10.73
N ILE A 116 5.03 -7.09 10.14
CA ILE A 116 5.26 -6.89 8.71
C ILE A 116 4.25 -7.67 7.87
N LEU A 117 4.02 -8.94 8.22
CA LEU A 117 3.14 -9.82 7.44
C LEU A 117 1.65 -9.50 7.58
N ARG A 118 1.22 -8.91 8.71
CA ARG A 118 -0.21 -8.70 9.01
C ARG A 118 -0.63 -7.24 8.93
N GLU A 119 0.22 -6.32 9.36
CA GLU A 119 -0.09 -4.90 9.46
C GLU A 119 0.46 -4.13 8.25
N ASP A 120 1.76 -4.25 7.96
CA ASP A 120 2.42 -3.43 6.93
C ASP A 120 1.89 -3.79 5.52
N MET A 121 1.58 -5.06 5.29
CA MET A 121 0.92 -5.50 4.05
C MET A 121 -0.46 -4.86 3.82
N LYS A 122 -1.13 -4.34 4.85
CA LYS A 122 -2.41 -3.62 4.67
C LYS A 122 -2.20 -2.26 4.02
N ILE A 123 -1.04 -1.63 4.26
CA ILE A 123 -0.66 -0.35 3.66
C ILE A 123 -0.64 -0.49 2.14
N GLU A 124 0.04 -1.52 1.65
CA GLU A 124 0.16 -1.77 0.23
C GLU A 124 -1.17 -2.14 -0.42
N LYS A 125 -1.94 -3.04 0.21
CA LYS A 125 -3.30 -3.38 -0.27
C LYS A 125 -4.18 -2.14 -0.41
N TRP A 126 -4.09 -1.22 0.55
CA TRP A 126 -4.83 0.03 0.49
C TRP A 126 -4.31 0.95 -0.61
N HIS A 127 -2.98 1.10 -0.75
CA HIS A 127 -2.35 1.95 -1.75
C HIS A 127 -2.72 1.52 -3.17
N GLN A 128 -2.64 0.22 -3.48
CA GLN A 128 -3.08 -0.34 -4.77
C GLN A 128 -4.55 -0.09 -5.07
N ALA A 129 -5.41 -0.18 -4.04
CA ALA A 129 -6.83 0.11 -4.19
C ALA A 129 -7.09 1.60 -4.51
N GLN A 130 -6.24 2.52 -4.02
CA GLN A 130 -6.32 3.94 -4.38
C GLN A 130 -5.85 4.20 -5.82
N LEU A 131 -4.76 3.56 -6.26
CA LEU A 131 -4.28 3.66 -7.65
C LEU A 131 -5.35 3.13 -8.63
N SER A 132 -5.91 1.96 -8.35
CA SER A 132 -6.99 1.37 -9.17
C SER A 132 -8.24 2.25 -9.25
N LYS A 133 -8.56 3.01 -8.20
CA LYS A 133 -9.68 3.98 -8.20
C LYS A 133 -9.35 5.22 -9.02
N LYS A 134 -8.11 5.72 -8.93
CA LYS A 134 -7.63 6.82 -9.78
C LYS A 134 -7.64 6.41 -11.24
N ASP A 135 -7.15 5.23 -11.60
CA ASP A 135 -7.16 4.76 -12.98
C ASP A 135 -8.57 4.58 -13.54
N LYS A 136 -9.53 4.14 -12.71
CA LYS A 136 -10.95 4.08 -13.11
C LYS A 136 -11.58 5.47 -13.26
N ASN A 137 -11.23 6.44 -12.41
CA ASN A 137 -11.71 7.82 -12.56
C ASN A 137 -11.04 8.56 -13.73
N THR A 138 -9.79 8.22 -14.04
CA THR A 138 -9.05 8.83 -15.16
C THR A 138 -9.48 8.20 -16.49
N ASN A 139 -9.85 6.91 -16.51
CA ASN A 139 -10.50 6.24 -17.65
C ASN A 139 -12.01 6.51 -17.77
N LEU A 140 -12.61 7.26 -16.84
CA LEU A 140 -13.96 7.83 -16.99
C LEU A 140 -13.91 9.25 -17.59
N GLY A 141 -12.77 9.63 -18.16
CA GLY A 141 -12.64 10.71 -19.13
C GLY A 141 -12.04 10.13 -20.42
N GLU A 142 -12.75 10.31 -21.54
CA GLU A 142 -12.29 10.07 -22.92
C GLU A 142 -12.35 8.63 -23.47
N LEU A 143 -13.57 8.13 -23.64
CA LEU A 143 -14.00 7.49 -24.89
C LEU A 143 -15.50 7.80 -25.06
N GLN A 144 -15.83 9.09 -25.15
CA GLN A 144 -17.18 9.48 -25.52
C GLN A 144 -17.28 9.30 -27.04
N GLU A 145 -17.73 8.12 -27.48
CA GLU A 145 -18.02 7.88 -28.91
C GLU A 145 -19.06 8.91 -29.37
N PHE A 146 -18.60 9.88 -30.16
CA PHE A 146 -19.46 10.86 -30.82
C PHE A 146 -19.84 10.32 -32.19
N TYR A 147 -21.12 10.32 -32.49
CA TYR A 147 -21.68 9.97 -33.79
C TYR A 147 -21.81 11.24 -34.63
N GLU A 148 -21.37 11.17 -35.88
CA GLU A 148 -21.46 12.28 -36.83
C GLU A 148 -22.82 12.26 -37.54
N TYR A 149 -23.49 13.40 -37.52
CA TYR A 149 -24.76 13.64 -38.20
C TYR A 149 -24.66 14.85 -39.14
N ILE A 150 -25.42 14.81 -40.22
CA ILE A 150 -25.50 15.87 -41.24
C ILE A 150 -26.92 16.43 -41.36
N CYS A 151 -27.03 17.62 -41.95
CA CYS A 151 -28.28 18.29 -42.29
C CYS A 151 -28.13 19.00 -43.65
N SER A 152 -29.18 19.65 -44.17
CA SER A 152 -29.11 20.38 -45.46
C SER A 152 -28.29 21.68 -45.44
N CYS A 153 -27.56 21.96 -44.35
CA CYS A 153 -26.57 23.03 -44.36
C CYS A 153 -25.28 22.53 -45.03
N THR A 154 -24.72 23.32 -45.94
CA THR A 154 -23.41 23.05 -46.54
C THR A 154 -22.33 22.96 -45.44
N ASP A 155 -21.58 21.86 -45.45
CA ASP A 155 -20.43 21.58 -44.57
C ASP A 155 -20.68 21.59 -43.05
N LYS A 156 -21.92 21.39 -42.57
CA LYS A 156 -22.20 21.25 -41.14
C LYS A 156 -22.26 19.79 -40.69
N ILE A 157 -21.35 19.44 -39.77
CA ILE A 157 -21.32 18.15 -39.06
C ILE A 157 -21.73 18.37 -37.60
N HIS A 158 -22.70 17.59 -37.13
CA HIS A 158 -23.17 17.56 -35.76
C HIS A 158 -22.57 16.35 -35.04
N LYS A 159 -21.80 16.60 -33.98
CA LYS A 159 -21.24 15.55 -33.12
C LYS A 159 -22.21 15.28 -31.97
N VAL A 160 -22.70 14.05 -31.91
CA VAL A 160 -23.79 13.65 -31.01
C VAL A 160 -23.29 12.55 -30.08
N PRO A 161 -23.38 12.70 -28.74
CA PRO A 161 -23.03 11.64 -27.81
C PRO A 161 -23.93 10.39 -27.98
N TYR A 162 -23.42 9.21 -27.62
CA TYR A 162 -24.14 7.93 -27.70
C TYR A 162 -25.58 7.96 -27.16
N GLU A 163 -25.82 8.61 -26.03
CA GLU A 163 -27.17 8.71 -25.43
C GLU A 163 -28.19 9.39 -26.35
N ILE A 164 -27.75 10.40 -27.09
CA ILE A 164 -28.60 11.15 -28.01
C ILE A 164 -28.75 10.38 -29.33
N HIS A 165 -27.68 9.71 -29.78
CA HIS A 165 -27.73 8.78 -30.92
C HIS A 165 -28.78 7.68 -30.70
N GLN A 166 -28.77 7.03 -29.53
CA GLN A 166 -29.77 6.02 -29.16
C GLN A 166 -31.20 6.59 -29.16
N LYS A 167 -31.41 7.81 -28.64
CA LYS A 167 -32.74 8.44 -28.62
C LYS A 167 -33.27 8.70 -30.02
N ILE A 168 -32.42 9.18 -30.93
CA ILE A 168 -32.77 9.38 -32.34
C ILE A 168 -33.21 8.06 -32.99
N GLN A 169 -32.50 6.95 -32.72
CA GLN A 169 -32.81 5.64 -33.29
C GLN A 169 -34.02 4.94 -32.68
N THR A 170 -34.23 5.06 -31.36
CA THR A 170 -35.22 4.25 -30.62
C THR A 170 -36.54 4.96 -30.37
N THR A 171 -36.52 6.28 -30.16
CA THR A 171 -37.71 7.06 -29.76
C THR A 171 -38.24 7.96 -30.87
N ASN A 172 -37.67 7.88 -32.07
CA ASN A 172 -38.02 8.71 -33.24
C ASN A 172 -38.05 10.22 -32.89
N THR A 173 -37.19 10.65 -31.96
CA THR A 173 -37.09 12.05 -31.54
C THR A 173 -36.32 12.85 -32.59
N ASN A 174 -37.00 13.82 -33.21
CA ASN A 174 -36.44 14.66 -34.27
C ASN A 174 -35.54 15.76 -33.69
N TYR A 175 -34.25 15.45 -33.52
CA TYR A 175 -33.23 16.46 -33.22
C TYR A 175 -33.01 17.36 -34.44
N LYS A 176 -33.29 18.65 -34.30
CA LYS A 176 -33.22 19.62 -35.41
C LYS A 176 -31.94 20.43 -35.36
N CYS A 177 -31.36 20.69 -36.53
CA CYS A 177 -30.26 21.64 -36.68
C CYS A 177 -30.73 23.05 -36.33
N LYS A 178 -29.96 23.79 -35.52
CA LYS A 178 -30.31 25.17 -35.12
C LYS A 178 -30.31 26.17 -36.29
N ALA A 179 -29.70 25.82 -37.43
CA ALA A 179 -29.56 26.72 -38.57
C ALA A 179 -30.64 26.50 -39.64
N CYS A 180 -30.82 25.26 -40.12
CA CYS A 180 -31.85 24.96 -41.12
C CYS A 180 -33.17 24.45 -40.52
N GLN A 181 -33.25 24.22 -39.20
CA GLN A 181 -34.40 23.64 -38.50
C GLN A 181 -34.83 22.24 -38.98
N GLU A 182 -34.06 21.61 -39.86
CA GLU A 182 -34.31 20.25 -40.34
C GLU A 182 -33.74 19.20 -39.38
N ALA A 183 -34.34 18.01 -39.40
CA ALA A 183 -33.88 16.88 -38.60
C ALA A 183 -32.48 16.42 -39.06
N ILE A 184 -31.56 16.27 -38.10
CA ILE A 184 -30.22 15.75 -38.36
C ILE A 184 -30.30 14.25 -38.70
N ARG A 185 -29.50 13.79 -39.65
CA ARG A 185 -29.45 12.38 -40.09
C ARG A 185 -28.03 11.83 -39.95
N PRO A 186 -27.84 10.52 -39.71
CA PRO A 186 -26.51 9.94 -39.66
C PRO A 186 -25.75 10.26 -40.95
N LYS A 187 -24.46 10.60 -40.83
CA LYS A 187 -23.56 10.77 -41.98
C LYS A 187 -23.41 9.47 -42.77
#